data_AF-A0AAD7H2R9-F1
#
_entry.id   AF-A0AAD7H2R9-F1
#
_cell.length_a   1.000
_cell.length_b   1.000
_cell.length_c   1.000
_cell.angle_alpha   90.00
_cell.angle_beta   90.00
_cell.angle_gamma   90.00
#
_symmetry.space_group_name_H-M   'P 1'
#
loop_
_entity.id
_entity.type
_entity.pdbx_description
1 polymer ?
#
loop_
_entity_poly.entity_id
_entity_poly.type
_entity_poly.pdbx_seq_one_letter_code
_entity_poly.pdbx_strand_id
1 'polypeptide(L)' 'LSAEVKRKDKCRQLLMKIVNPLSTKMEIGSPMAAMYLLDNADHYTSHNFTVFWWRNY' A
#
# COMPACT_ATOMS: atom_id res chain seq x y z
N LEU A 1 8.95 -22.29 16.41
CA LEU A 1 9.27 -21.38 15.28
C LEU A 1 8.67 -21.82 13.94
N SER A 2 8.80 -23.09 13.51
CA SER A 2 8.34 -23.58 12.20
C SER A 2 6.84 -23.36 11.89
N ALA A 3 5.95 -23.52 12.88
CA ALA A 3 4.50 -23.38 12.68
C ALA A 3 4.05 -21.93 12.40
N GLU A 4 4.71 -20.93 12.99
CA GLU A 4 4.43 -19.50 12.76
C GLU A 4 4.76 -19.11 11.31
N VAL A 5 5.90 -19.59 10.81
CA VAL A 5 6.34 -19.37 9.42
C VAL A 5 5.32 -19.95 8.44
N LYS A 6 4.87 -21.18 8.69
CA LYS A 6 3.86 -21.85 7.85
C LYS A 6 2.51 -21.11 7.84
N ARG A 7 2.11 -20.48 8.95
CA ARG A 7 0.93 -19.62 9.01
C ARG A 7 1.11 -18.33 8.21
N LYS A 8 2.27 -17.68 8.35
CA LYS A 8 2.61 -16.46 7.60
C LYS A 8 2.59 -16.70 6.09
N ASP A 9 3.12 -17.82 5.63
CA ASP A 9 3.14 -18.18 4.20
C ASP A 9 1.73 -18.43 3.66
N LYS A 10 0.85 -19.10 4.43
CA LYS A 10 -0.56 -19.26 4.06
C LYS A 10 -1.29 -17.92 3.98
N CYS A 11 -1.08 -17.01 4.94
CA CYS A 11 -1.65 -15.67 4.89
C CYS A 11 -1.19 -14.90 3.65
N ARG A 12 0.11 -14.97 3.30
CA ARG A 12 0.64 -14.34 2.08
C ARG A 12 -0.01 -14.91 0.82
N GLN A 13 -0.20 -16.23 0.75
CA GLN A 13 -0.89 -16.86 -0.39
C GLN A 13 -2.34 -16.41 -0.52
N LEU A 14 -3.06 -16.24 0.59
CA LEU A 14 -4.44 -15.72 0.58
C LEU A 14 -4.50 -14.28 0.10
N LEU A 15 -3.61 -13.41 0.59
CA LEU A 15 -3.53 -12.02 0.15
C LEU A 15 -3.23 -11.93 -1.35
N MET A 16 -2.29 -12.73 -1.87
CA MET A 16 -1.99 -12.76 -3.30
C MET A 16 -3.20 -13.20 -4.15
N LYS A 17 -3.98 -14.17 -3.67
CA LYS A 17 -5.21 -14.60 -4.36
C LYS A 17 -6.28 -13.51 -4.40
N ILE A 18 -6.32 -12.60 -3.42
CA ILE A 18 -7.25 -11.47 -3.38
C ILE A 18 -6.75 -10.31 -4.25
N VAL A 19 -5.45 -10.02 -4.18
CA VAL A 19 -4.83 -8.89 -4.88
C VAL A 19 -4.75 -9.12 -6.39
N ASN A 20 -4.45 -10.35 -6.86
CA ASN A 20 -4.36 -10.65 -8.29
C ASN A 20 -5.63 -10.29 -9.10
N PRO A 21 -6.85 -10.69 -8.70
CA PRO A 21 -8.07 -10.31 -9.42
C PRO A 21 -8.47 -8.85 -9.22
N LEU A 22 -8.07 -8.19 -8.13
CA LEU A 22 -8.28 -6.75 -7.96
C LEU A 22 -7.40 -5.95 -8.92
N SER A 23 -6.14 -6.38 -9.10
CA SER A 23 -5.20 -5.70 -9.98
C SER A 23 -5.61 -5.76 -11.46
N THR A 24 -6.16 -6.90 -11.91
CA THR A 24 -6.64 -7.03 -13.30
C THR A 24 -7.96 -6.30 -13.55
N LYS A 25 -8.79 -6.10 -12.54
CA LYS A 25 -10.12 -5.49 -12.69
C LYS A 25 -10.16 -3.99 -12.42
N MET A 26 -9.32 -3.48 -11.52
CA MET A 26 -9.32 -2.06 -11.14
C MET A 26 -8.19 -1.27 -11.81
N GLU A 27 -7.32 -1.90 -12.60
CA GLU A 27 -6.09 -1.30 -13.17
C GLU A 27 -5.15 -0.70 -12.10
N ILE A 28 -5.42 -0.98 -10.83
CA ILE A 28 -4.62 -0.60 -9.69
C ILE A 28 -3.48 -1.62 -9.57
N GLY A 29 -2.26 -1.13 -9.40
CA GLY A 29 -1.11 -2.01 -9.21
C GLY A 29 -1.30 -2.91 -7.98
N SER A 30 -0.94 -4.19 -8.11
CA SER A 30 -0.85 -5.17 -7.00
C SER A 30 -0.29 -4.60 -5.67
N PRO A 31 0.80 -3.80 -5.64
CA PRO A 31 1.28 -3.20 -4.39
C PRO A 31 0.31 -2.20 -3.76
N MET A 32 -0.43 -1.44 -4.57
CA MET A 32 -1.39 -0.44 -4.11
C MET A 32 -2.65 -1.11 -3.50
N ALA A 33 -3.16 -2.17 -4.14
CA ALA A 33 -4.25 -2.95 -3.57
C ALA A 33 -3.87 -3.64 -2.25
N ALA A 34 -2.63 -4.10 -2.12
CA ALA A 34 -2.11 -4.64 -0.86
C ALA A 34 -2.00 -3.54 0.22
N MET A 35 -1.61 -2.31 -0.15
CA MET A 35 -1.57 -1.17 0.77
C MET A 35 -2.94 -0.83 1.34
N TYR A 36 -3.99 -0.80 0.49
CA TYR A 36 -5.37 -0.60 0.95
C TYR A 36 -5.86 -1.71 1.88
N LEU A 37 -5.52 -2.98 1.60
CA LEU A 37 -5.89 -4.11 2.48
C LEU A 37 -5.18 -4.10 3.83
N LEU A 38 -4.01 -3.45 3.91
CA LEU A 38 -3.22 -3.29 5.12
C LEU A 38 -3.56 -2.00 5.89
N ASP A 39 -4.54 -1.22 5.41
CA ASP A 39 -4.98 0.05 5.98
C ASP A 39 -3.82 1.05 6.19
N ASN A 40 -2.88 1.08 5.24
CA ASN A 40 -1.80 2.07 5.27
C ASN A 40 -2.34 3.44 4.85
N ALA A 41 -1.89 4.51 5.51
CA ALA A 41 -2.25 5.86 5.13
C ALA A 41 -1.81 6.13 3.68
N ASP A 42 -2.78 6.48 2.82
CA ASP A 42 -2.60 6.72 1.38
C ASP A 42 -1.80 8.02 1.08
N HIS A 43 -1.20 8.61 2.12
CA HIS A 43 -0.59 9.91 2.10
C HIS A 43 0.87 9.84 2.58
N TYR A 44 1.79 9.65 1.64
CA TYR A 44 3.23 9.77 1.88
C TYR A 44 3.65 11.24 1.72
N THR A 45 3.57 12.06 2.76
CA THR A 45 4.25 13.36 2.81
C THR A 45 5.48 13.29 3.70
N SER A 46 6.65 13.03 3.08
CA SER A 46 7.94 13.18 3.77
C SER A 46 8.18 14.63 4.21
N HIS A 47 7.61 15.60 3.49
CA HIS A 47 7.77 17.02 3.77
C HIS A 47 6.45 17.76 3.52
N ASN A 48 6.06 18.57 4.50
CA ASN A 48 4.96 19.52 4.36
C ASN A 48 5.51 20.82 3.77
N PHE A 49 5.22 21.08 2.50
CA PHE A 49 5.60 22.35 1.88
C PHE A 49 4.74 23.48 2.46
N THR A 50 5.40 24.49 3.04
CA THR A 50 4.72 25.71 3.49
C THR A 50 4.60 26.68 2.30
N VAL A 51 3.44 27.31 2.13
CA VAL A 51 3.22 28.27 1.04
C VAL A 51 4.06 29.53 1.31
N PHE A 52 5.10 29.76 0.51
CA PHE A 52 5.89 30.99 0.53
C PHE A 52 5.42 31.93 -0.57
N TRP A 53 5.15 33.19 -0.23
CA TRP A 53 4.86 34.25 -1.21
C TRP A 53 6.10 35.10 -1.45
N TRP A 54 6.34 35.45 -2.72
CA TRP A 54 7.39 36.38 -3.10
C TRP A 54 6.98 37.79 -2.66
N ARG A 55 7.80 38.44 -1.82
CA ARG A 55 7.67 39.89 -1.60
C ARG A 55 8.16 40.58 -2.87
N ASN A 56 7.25 41.30 -3.54
CA ASN A 56 7.67 42.29 -4.54
C ASN A 56 8.45 43.39 -3.83
N TYR A 57 9.57 43.77 -4.44
CA TYR A 57 10.51 44.80 -3.96
C TYR A 57 10.00 46.20 -4.28
#